data_AF-A0A6A1X3K2-F1
#
_entry.id   AF-A0A6A1X3K2-F1
#
_cell.length_a   1.000
_cell.length_b   1.000
_cell.length_c   1.000
_cell.angle_alpha   90.00
_cell.angle_beta   90.00
_cell.angle_gamma   90.00
#
_symmetry.space_group_name_H-M   'P 1'
#
loop_
_entity.id
_entity.type
_entity.pdbx_description
1 polymer ?
#
loop_
_entity_poly.entity_id
_entity_poly.type
_entity_poly.pdbx_seq_one_letter_code
_entity_poly.pdbx_strand_id
1 'polypeptide(L)'
;PDLKLFTVSGYPFTKYADLSQTLVLMKKDAPANVMTTMLNTMGRFGAQTGAPVTKVTFDSAIQNDNAQHRDILVFAENSADIDNLGKLEPEIILEKVKGNLKSNFEAKSKDAAPQSTVTEDTGIATIAQYESPYGSGRSVVAILGDGQDGSYLLNKRLMNPGDLKMVGGGVAIFKPNAQPASYMVGPDYYTGSLPWHQRVWYSLLDQPLLLVLFTLVCALLFAGGIYYLMHSLIRFRNRRN
;
A
#
# COMPACT_ATOMS: atom_id res chain seq x y z
N PRO A 1 -2.13 -1.24 -4.33
CA PRO A 1 -1.61 -1.34 -2.94
C PRO A 1 -0.33 -2.16 -2.93
N ASP A 2 0.68 -1.78 -2.14
CA ASP A 2 1.92 -2.56 -2.03
C ASP A 2 2.30 -2.84 -0.58
N LEU A 3 1.82 -3.99 -0.08
CA LEU A 3 2.14 -4.50 1.25
C LEU A 3 3.63 -4.73 1.45
N LYS A 4 4.42 -4.91 0.39
CA LYS A 4 5.87 -5.08 0.51
C LYS A 4 6.52 -3.83 1.10
N LEU A 5 6.04 -2.64 0.73
CA LEU A 5 6.54 -1.39 1.28
C LEU A 5 6.23 -1.31 2.79
N PHE A 6 5.04 -1.75 3.19
CA PHE A 6 4.66 -1.83 4.60
C PHE A 6 5.51 -2.85 5.38
N THR A 7 5.64 -4.08 4.87
CA THR A 7 6.38 -5.15 5.55
C THR A 7 7.88 -4.91 5.57
N VAL A 8 8.47 -4.23 4.60
CA VAL A 8 9.91 -3.97 4.60
C VAL A 8 10.26 -2.67 5.33
N SER A 9 9.49 -1.59 5.11
CA SER A 9 9.87 -0.24 5.54
C SER A 9 8.86 0.48 6.43
N GLY A 10 7.71 -0.15 6.74
CA GLY A 10 6.64 0.50 7.49
C GLY A 10 5.94 1.65 6.77
N TYR A 11 6.20 1.81 5.47
CA TYR A 11 5.52 2.80 4.64
C TYR A 11 4.03 2.45 4.48
N PRO A 12 3.10 3.43 4.50
CA PRO A 12 3.32 4.88 4.52
C PRO A 12 3.49 5.52 5.90
N PHE A 13 3.37 4.76 7.00
CA PHE A 13 3.40 5.30 8.36
C PHE A 13 4.76 5.92 8.73
N THR A 14 5.85 5.40 8.16
CA THR A 14 7.21 5.88 8.38
C THR A 14 7.61 7.09 7.51
N LYS A 15 6.66 7.73 6.81
CA LYS A 15 6.93 8.96 6.06
C LYS A 15 7.43 10.11 6.95
N TYR A 16 6.92 10.19 8.17
CA TYR A 16 7.38 11.12 9.20
C TYR A 16 7.94 10.32 10.36
N ALA A 17 9.12 10.70 10.84
CA ALA A 17 9.84 9.94 11.87
C ALA A 17 9.07 9.86 13.21
N ASP A 18 8.21 10.84 13.49
CA ASP A 18 7.38 10.91 14.70
C ASP A 18 6.00 10.24 14.56
N LEU A 19 5.68 9.70 13.37
CA LEU A 19 4.39 9.11 13.01
C LEU A 19 3.19 10.06 13.22
N SER A 20 3.42 11.36 13.07
CA SER A 20 2.41 12.42 13.24
C SER A 20 1.16 12.31 12.36
N GLN A 21 1.26 11.57 11.25
CA GLN A 21 0.15 11.33 10.33
C GLN A 21 -0.40 9.91 10.45
N THR A 22 -0.28 9.28 11.63
CA THR A 22 -0.78 7.93 11.88
C THR A 22 -1.91 7.94 12.92
N LEU A 23 -3.03 7.31 12.56
CA LEU A 23 -4.13 6.96 13.46
C LEU A 23 -4.08 5.45 13.72
N VAL A 24 -3.85 5.07 14.98
CA VAL A 24 -3.96 3.68 15.44
C VAL A 24 -5.36 3.43 15.95
N LEU A 25 -5.96 2.37 15.42
CA LEU A 25 -7.29 1.92 15.82
C LEU A 25 -7.21 0.55 16.46
N MET A 26 -7.79 0.45 17.65
CA MET A 26 -7.87 -0.78 18.40
C MET A 26 -9.02 -0.73 19.40
N LYS A 27 -9.56 -1.90 19.75
CA LYS A 27 -10.63 -2.01 20.73
C LYS A 27 -10.17 -1.46 22.09
N LYS A 28 -11.06 -0.81 22.86
CA LYS A 28 -10.71 -0.24 24.19
C LYS A 28 -10.20 -1.31 25.17
N ASP A 29 -10.79 -2.49 25.13
CA ASP A 29 -10.43 -3.69 25.87
C ASP A 29 -9.63 -4.67 24.99
N ALA A 30 -8.75 -4.16 24.13
CA ALA A 30 -7.91 -5.00 23.29
C ALA A 30 -7.06 -5.96 24.16
N PRO A 31 -7.00 -7.25 23.82
CA PRO A 31 -6.25 -8.23 24.59
C PRO A 31 -4.73 -8.03 24.44
N ALA A 32 -3.97 -8.61 25.36
CA ALA A 32 -2.53 -8.37 25.49
C ALA A 32 -1.72 -8.76 24.24
N ASN A 33 -2.16 -9.78 23.50
CA ASN A 33 -1.59 -10.21 22.22
C ASN A 33 -1.72 -9.13 21.13
N VAL A 34 -2.88 -8.47 21.03
CA VAL A 34 -3.11 -7.35 20.08
C VAL A 34 -2.26 -6.15 20.48
N MET A 35 -2.21 -5.83 21.78
CA MET A 35 -1.35 -4.77 22.31
C MET A 35 0.14 -5.03 22.03
N THR A 36 0.59 -6.27 22.20
CA THR A 36 1.97 -6.69 21.90
C THR A 36 2.29 -6.49 20.43
N THR A 37 1.37 -6.87 19.54
CA THR A 37 1.53 -6.67 18.09
C THR A 37 1.62 -5.20 17.72
N MET A 38 0.79 -4.36 18.34
CA MET A 38 0.86 -2.91 18.16
C MET A 38 2.21 -2.35 18.63
N LEU A 39 2.65 -2.68 19.84
CA LEU A 39 3.91 -2.20 20.40
C LEU A 39 5.13 -2.68 19.61
N ASN A 40 5.14 -3.94 19.15
CA ASN A 40 6.19 -4.46 18.26
C ASN A 40 6.22 -3.71 16.94
N THR A 41 5.05 -3.40 16.38
CA THR A 41 4.93 -2.62 15.14
C THR A 41 5.48 -1.20 15.33
N MET A 42 5.13 -0.52 16.44
CA MET A 42 5.65 0.81 16.76
C MET A 42 7.16 0.79 17.00
N GLY A 43 7.67 -0.20 17.74
CA GLY A 43 9.10 -0.36 17.96
C GLY A 43 9.86 -0.55 16.65
N ARG A 44 9.31 -1.34 15.72
CA ARG A 44 9.88 -1.54 14.38
C ARG A 44 9.84 -0.26 13.54
N PHE A 45 8.77 0.53 13.61
CA PHE A 45 8.72 1.84 12.95
C PHE A 45 9.73 2.83 13.53
N GLY A 46 9.90 2.84 14.85
CA GLY A 46 10.92 3.66 15.51
C GLY A 46 12.34 3.25 15.09
N ALA A 47 12.62 1.94 15.03
CA ALA A 47 13.89 1.41 14.54
C ALA A 47 14.14 1.78 13.06
N GLN A 48 13.10 1.76 12.23
CA GLN A 48 13.17 2.09 10.82
C GLN A 48 13.40 3.58 10.55
N THR A 49 12.81 4.45 11.38
CA THR A 49 12.90 5.91 11.23
C THR A 49 14.06 6.52 12.03
N GLY A 50 14.62 5.79 13.00
CA GLY A 50 15.63 6.28 13.92
C GLY A 50 15.10 7.23 15.00
N ALA A 51 13.78 7.34 15.15
CA ALA A 51 13.13 8.25 16.11
C ALA A 51 12.05 7.52 16.94
N PRO A 52 11.78 7.97 18.17
CA PRO A 52 10.68 7.43 18.96
C PRO A 52 9.32 7.81 18.35
N VAL A 53 8.36 6.89 18.47
CA VAL A 53 6.98 7.08 18.02
C VAL A 53 6.22 7.97 19.02
N THR A 54 6.20 9.29 18.79
CA THR A 54 5.68 10.26 19.77
C THR A 54 4.37 10.95 19.37
N LYS A 55 4.03 11.04 18.08
CA LYS A 55 2.86 11.80 17.61
C LYS A 55 1.75 10.94 17.01
N VAL A 56 1.73 9.66 17.33
CA VAL A 56 0.64 8.75 16.95
C VAL A 56 -0.63 9.10 17.72
N THR A 57 -1.76 9.10 17.02
CA THR A 57 -3.08 9.21 17.65
C THR A 57 -3.66 7.82 17.84
N PHE A 58 -4.19 7.53 19.03
CA PHE A 58 -4.90 6.29 19.32
C PHE A 58 -6.39 6.57 19.47
N ASP A 59 -7.22 5.78 18.81
CA ASP A 59 -8.67 5.84 18.97
C ASP A 59 -9.26 4.41 18.92
N SER A 60 -10.47 4.29 19.42
CA SER A 60 -11.26 3.05 19.40
C SER A 60 -12.35 3.05 18.33
N ALA A 61 -12.54 4.16 17.63
CA ALA A 61 -13.46 4.28 16.52
C ALA A 61 -12.93 5.26 15.49
N ILE A 62 -13.31 5.06 14.23
CA ILE A 62 -13.03 6.04 13.18
C ILE A 62 -14.05 7.17 13.29
N GLN A 63 -13.58 8.39 13.12
CA GLN A 63 -14.41 9.58 12.99
C GLN A 63 -13.84 10.39 11.83
N ASN A 64 -14.68 11.07 11.05
CA ASN A 64 -14.19 11.75 9.84
C ASN A 64 -13.05 12.73 10.17
N ASP A 65 -13.19 13.48 11.27
CA ASP A 65 -12.20 14.45 11.76
C ASP A 65 -10.86 13.82 12.19
N ASN A 66 -10.87 12.60 12.72
CA ASN A 66 -9.65 11.93 13.17
C ASN A 66 -8.91 11.21 12.03
N ALA A 67 -9.60 10.93 10.91
CA ALA A 67 -9.14 10.06 9.82
C ALA A 67 -8.74 10.78 8.53
N GLN A 68 -9.34 11.94 8.21
CA GLN A 68 -9.17 12.60 6.90
C GLN A 68 -7.71 12.87 6.48
N HIS A 69 -6.84 13.17 7.46
CA HIS A 69 -5.47 13.62 7.19
C HIS A 69 -4.41 12.60 7.63
N ARG A 70 -4.81 11.36 7.93
CA ARG A 70 -3.94 10.34 8.54
C ARG A 70 -4.04 9.01 7.82
N ASP A 71 -2.92 8.31 7.79
CA ASP A 71 -2.87 6.90 7.45
C ASP A 71 -3.36 6.11 8.68
N ILE A 72 -4.16 5.07 8.44
CA ILE A 72 -4.90 4.36 9.48
C ILE A 72 -4.29 2.98 9.68
N LEU A 73 -3.92 2.65 10.91
CA LEU A 73 -3.36 1.35 11.28
C LEU A 73 -4.30 0.65 12.26
N VAL A 74 -4.93 -0.43 11.81
CA VAL A 74 -5.93 -1.16 12.59
C VAL A 74 -5.28 -2.41 13.18
N PHE A 75 -5.47 -2.64 14.48
CA PHE A 75 -5.09 -3.88 15.16
C PHE A 75 -6.33 -4.56 15.72
N ALA A 76 -6.54 -5.81 15.35
CA ALA A 76 -7.69 -6.60 15.76
C ALA A 76 -7.31 -8.08 15.96
N GLU A 77 -8.05 -8.79 16.82
CA GLU A 77 -7.87 -10.22 16.98
C GLU A 77 -8.61 -10.98 15.88
N ASN A 78 -9.82 -10.55 15.56
CA ASN A 78 -10.65 -11.16 14.52
C ASN A 78 -11.35 -10.11 13.65
N SER A 79 -12.04 -10.55 12.59
CA SER A 79 -12.78 -9.65 11.70
C SER A 79 -14.00 -9.00 12.37
N ALA A 80 -14.57 -9.60 13.41
CA ALA A 80 -15.69 -9.04 14.16
C ALA A 80 -15.27 -7.83 15.03
N ASP A 81 -14.02 -7.81 15.51
CA ASP A 81 -13.48 -6.63 16.19
C ASP A 81 -13.43 -5.43 15.25
N ILE A 82 -13.09 -5.64 13.97
CA ILE A 82 -13.09 -4.58 12.95
C ILE A 82 -14.51 -4.06 12.71
N ASP A 83 -15.50 -4.94 12.65
CA ASP A 83 -16.92 -4.55 12.53
C ASP A 83 -17.35 -3.67 13.73
N ASN A 84 -16.85 -3.96 14.94
CA ASN A 84 -17.17 -3.22 16.17
C ASN A 84 -16.40 -1.89 16.33
N LEU A 85 -15.25 -1.73 15.67
CA LEU A 85 -14.55 -0.44 15.53
C LEU A 85 -15.35 0.56 14.66
N GLY A 86 -16.44 0.08 14.05
CA GLY A 86 -17.35 0.84 13.22
C GLY A 86 -18.80 0.87 13.69
N LYS A 87 -19.09 1.58 14.78
CA LYS A 87 -20.32 2.41 14.83
C LYS A 87 -20.19 3.59 13.84
N LEU A 88 -19.91 3.25 12.60
CA LEU A 88 -19.62 4.07 11.43
C LEU A 88 -20.69 3.73 10.40
N GLU A 89 -21.20 4.73 9.69
CA GLU A 89 -22.33 4.59 8.76
C GLU A 89 -22.24 3.32 7.89
N PRO A 90 -23.25 2.42 7.92
CA PRO A 90 -23.03 1.00 7.75
C PRO A 90 -23.27 0.46 6.33
N GLU A 91 -22.99 1.22 5.27
CA GLU A 91 -23.17 0.70 3.91
C GLU A 91 -21.87 0.76 3.08
N ILE A 92 -21.19 1.89 2.97
CA ILE A 92 -20.15 2.03 1.94
C ILE A 92 -18.81 1.37 2.32
N ILE A 93 -18.45 1.36 3.61
CA ILE A 93 -17.13 0.88 4.07
C ILE A 93 -17.13 -0.63 4.22
N LEU A 94 -18.20 -1.18 4.79
CA LEU A 94 -18.31 -2.61 5.01
C LEU A 94 -18.76 -3.36 3.76
N GLU A 95 -19.54 -2.76 2.87
CA GLU A 95 -19.82 -3.35 1.55
C GLU A 95 -18.60 -3.25 0.62
N LYS A 96 -17.72 -2.24 0.72
CA LYS A 96 -16.46 -2.26 -0.04
C LYS A 96 -15.39 -3.13 0.61
N VAL A 97 -15.32 -3.24 1.94
CA VAL A 97 -14.38 -4.13 2.62
C VAL A 97 -14.88 -5.57 2.54
N LYS A 98 -16.12 -5.91 2.93
CA LYS A 98 -16.70 -7.26 2.73
C LYS A 98 -17.00 -7.54 1.27
N GLY A 99 -17.35 -6.57 0.43
CA GLY A 99 -17.55 -6.78 -1.00
C GLY A 99 -16.24 -6.90 -1.74
N ASN A 100 -15.17 -6.14 -1.47
CA ASN A 100 -13.87 -6.47 -2.07
C ASN A 100 -13.25 -7.72 -1.44
N LEU A 101 -13.48 -8.02 -0.16
CA LEU A 101 -13.00 -9.23 0.49
C LEU A 101 -13.88 -10.47 0.25
N LYS A 102 -15.12 -10.36 -0.26
CA LYS A 102 -15.97 -11.48 -0.71
C LYS A 102 -16.02 -11.54 -2.23
N SER A 103 -16.33 -10.43 -2.91
CA SER A 103 -16.31 -10.35 -4.38
C SER A 103 -14.92 -10.61 -4.94
N ASN A 104 -13.80 -10.10 -4.38
CA ASN A 104 -12.48 -10.49 -4.94
C ASN A 104 -11.97 -11.85 -4.40
N PHE A 105 -12.52 -12.34 -3.29
CA PHE A 105 -12.33 -13.73 -2.85
C PHE A 105 -13.24 -14.73 -3.60
N GLU A 106 -14.26 -14.32 -4.33
CA GLU A 106 -15.16 -15.20 -5.09
C GLU A 106 -15.00 -15.00 -6.60
N ALA A 107 -14.82 -13.76 -7.08
CA ALA A 107 -14.68 -13.38 -8.49
C ALA A 107 -13.29 -13.68 -9.08
N LYS A 108 -12.25 -13.85 -8.26
CA LYS A 108 -10.95 -14.41 -8.69
C LYS A 108 -10.70 -15.84 -8.23
N SER A 109 -11.61 -16.42 -7.44
CA SER A 109 -11.56 -17.82 -7.01
C SER A 109 -12.27 -18.78 -7.96
N LYS A 110 -12.84 -18.30 -9.07
CA LYS A 110 -13.26 -19.17 -10.18
C LYS A 110 -12.10 -19.67 -11.04
N ASP A 111 -10.96 -18.98 -11.06
CA ASP A 111 -9.77 -19.40 -11.83
C ASP A 111 -8.56 -19.79 -10.98
N ALA A 112 -8.68 -19.76 -9.64
CA ALA A 112 -7.70 -20.34 -8.74
C ALA A 112 -8.34 -20.64 -7.37
N ALA A 113 -8.97 -21.82 -7.26
CA ALA A 113 -9.21 -22.46 -5.96
C ALA A 113 -7.83 -22.82 -5.33
N PRO A 114 -7.68 -22.76 -4.00
CA PRO A 114 -8.56 -23.49 -3.09
C PRO A 114 -9.42 -22.56 -2.21
N GLN A 115 -10.70 -22.92 -2.15
CA GLN A 115 -11.55 -22.64 -1.00
C GLN A 115 -10.80 -23.05 0.27
N SER A 116 -10.41 -22.09 1.09
CA SER A 116 -10.18 -22.36 2.50
C SER A 116 -11.40 -21.83 3.21
N THR A 117 -12.43 -22.66 3.32
CA THR A 117 -13.34 -22.59 4.47
C THR A 117 -12.43 -22.75 5.69
N VAL A 118 -12.03 -21.63 6.30
CA VAL A 118 -11.10 -21.63 7.44
C VAL A 118 -11.89 -22.11 8.64
N THR A 119 -11.94 -23.43 8.76
CA THR A 119 -12.51 -24.17 9.89
C THR A 119 -11.40 -24.99 10.52
N GLU A 120 -10.26 -24.38 10.85
CA GLU A 120 -9.29 -25.03 11.75
C GLU A 120 -8.66 -23.99 12.66
N ASP A 121 -8.78 -24.27 13.96
CA ASP A 121 -8.28 -23.64 15.18
C ASP A 121 -6.74 -23.50 15.21
N THR A 122 -6.19 -22.93 14.15
CA THR A 122 -4.74 -22.75 13.96
C THR A 122 -4.50 -21.28 13.77
N GLY A 123 -4.00 -20.58 14.79
CA GLY A 123 -3.82 -19.13 14.78
C GLY A 123 -3.29 -18.58 13.45
N ILE A 124 -4.18 -17.96 12.68
CA ILE A 124 -3.89 -17.34 11.38
C ILE A 124 -3.64 -15.86 11.62
N ALA A 125 -2.72 -15.26 10.87
CA ALA A 125 -2.60 -13.82 10.82
C ALA A 125 -2.79 -13.28 9.41
N THR A 126 -3.36 -12.09 9.30
CA THR A 126 -3.63 -11.43 8.03
C THR A 126 -3.21 -9.97 8.12
N ILE A 127 -2.55 -9.48 7.06
CA ILE A 127 -2.32 -8.06 6.85
C ILE A 127 -3.02 -7.66 5.57
N ALA A 128 -3.84 -6.61 5.61
CA ALA A 128 -4.52 -6.06 4.45
C ALA A 128 -4.25 -4.57 4.32
N GLN A 129 -4.02 -4.10 3.09
CA GLN A 129 -3.78 -2.71 2.78
C GLN A 129 -4.67 -2.22 1.64
N TYR A 130 -5.31 -1.07 1.83
CA TYR A 130 -6.18 -0.43 0.85
C TYR A 130 -6.16 1.10 1.02
N GLU A 131 -6.74 1.82 0.05
CA GLU A 131 -6.84 3.29 0.12
C GLU A 131 -7.91 3.71 1.15
N SER A 132 -7.60 4.72 1.97
CA SER A 132 -8.52 5.26 2.95
C SER A 132 -9.73 5.92 2.29
N PRO A 133 -10.96 5.57 2.68
CA PRO A 133 -12.15 6.24 2.18
C PRO A 133 -12.29 7.67 2.73
N TYR A 134 -11.54 8.04 3.77
CA TYR A 134 -11.62 9.34 4.44
C TYR A 134 -10.65 10.38 3.86
N GLY A 135 -9.62 9.95 3.13
CA GLY A 135 -8.60 10.84 2.59
C GLY A 135 -7.93 10.24 1.37
N SER A 136 -7.96 10.96 0.24
CA SER A 136 -7.29 10.54 -0.98
C SER A 136 -5.78 10.39 -0.77
N GLY A 137 -5.21 9.31 -1.28
CA GLY A 137 -3.77 9.03 -1.16
C GLY A 137 -3.30 8.68 0.26
N ARG A 138 -4.24 8.39 1.17
CA ARG A 138 -3.97 7.79 2.48
C ARG A 138 -4.24 6.30 2.44
N SER A 139 -3.54 5.53 3.27
CA SER A 139 -3.71 4.08 3.36
C SER A 139 -4.36 3.68 4.66
N VAL A 140 -5.15 2.61 4.59
CA VAL A 140 -5.51 1.79 5.74
C VAL A 140 -4.68 0.52 5.67
N VAL A 141 -4.02 0.17 6.76
CA VAL A 141 -3.41 -1.14 6.95
C VAL A 141 -4.07 -1.80 8.15
N ALA A 142 -4.72 -2.93 7.91
CA ALA A 142 -5.32 -3.75 8.95
C ALA A 142 -4.44 -4.95 9.24
N ILE A 143 -4.10 -5.13 10.51
CA ILE A 143 -3.30 -6.23 11.03
C ILE A 143 -4.19 -7.05 11.96
N LEU A 144 -4.44 -8.29 11.55
CA LEU A 144 -5.28 -9.24 12.25
C LEU A 144 -4.45 -10.44 12.68
N GLY A 145 -4.61 -10.87 13.92
CA GLY A 145 -4.00 -12.09 14.43
C GLY A 145 -5.02 -12.88 15.24
N ASP A 146 -5.48 -14.00 14.70
CA ASP A 146 -6.51 -14.83 15.30
C ASP A 146 -6.00 -15.45 16.61
N GLY A 147 -6.58 -15.00 17.71
CA GLY A 147 -6.18 -15.41 19.05
C GLY A 147 -4.73 -15.06 19.41
N GLN A 148 -4.23 -15.72 20.46
CA GLN A 148 -2.85 -15.59 20.89
C GLN A 148 -1.86 -16.19 19.89
N ASP A 149 -2.21 -17.34 19.30
CA ASP A 149 -1.33 -18.06 18.37
C ASP A 149 -1.12 -17.30 17.06
N GLY A 150 -2.18 -16.69 16.50
CA GLY A 150 -2.08 -15.90 15.27
C GLY A 150 -1.27 -14.64 15.49
N SER A 151 -1.50 -13.94 16.61
CA SER A 151 -0.69 -12.78 17.00
C SER A 151 0.78 -13.15 17.24
N TYR A 152 1.06 -14.28 17.90
CA TYR A 152 2.42 -14.76 18.12
C TYR A 152 3.12 -15.10 16.79
N LEU A 153 2.44 -15.86 15.92
CA LEU A 153 2.92 -16.19 14.58
C LEU A 153 3.25 -14.92 13.80
N LEU A 154 2.34 -13.95 13.79
CA LEU A 154 2.53 -12.69 13.08
C LEU A 154 3.78 -11.96 13.57
N ASN A 155 3.92 -11.78 14.88
CA ASN A 155 5.07 -11.10 15.46
C ASN A 155 6.38 -11.81 15.10
N LYS A 156 6.40 -13.14 15.19
CA LYS A 156 7.55 -13.95 14.78
C LYS A 156 7.91 -13.76 13.30
N ARG A 157 6.91 -13.75 12.41
CA ARG A 157 7.11 -13.55 10.96
C ARG A 157 7.55 -12.13 10.63
N LEU A 158 7.00 -11.14 11.32
CA LEU A 158 7.36 -9.72 11.12
C LEU A 158 8.80 -9.39 11.55
N MET A 159 9.41 -10.22 12.40
CA MET A 159 10.81 -10.12 12.79
C MET A 159 11.77 -10.79 11.81
N ASN A 160 11.28 -11.56 10.84
CA ASN A 160 12.11 -12.30 9.88
C ASN A 160 12.16 -11.60 8.52
N PRO A 161 13.31 -11.00 8.12
CA PRO A 161 13.45 -10.32 6.83
C PRO A 161 13.18 -11.20 5.61
N GLY A 162 13.38 -12.53 5.73
CA GLY A 162 13.07 -13.48 4.67
C GLY A 162 11.59 -13.55 4.38
N ASP A 163 10.77 -13.66 5.43
CA ASP A 163 9.30 -13.73 5.32
C ASP A 163 8.72 -12.41 4.78
N LEU A 164 9.25 -11.26 5.22
CA LEU A 164 8.81 -9.93 4.79
C LEU A 164 8.95 -9.71 3.27
N LYS A 165 9.99 -10.28 2.65
CA LYS A 165 10.26 -10.16 1.21
C LYS A 165 9.30 -10.98 0.35
N MET A 166 8.67 -12.01 0.92
CA MET A 166 7.68 -12.86 0.25
C MET A 166 6.28 -12.23 0.28
N VAL A 167 6.11 -11.15 1.04
CA VAL A 167 4.86 -10.40 1.13
C VAL A 167 4.75 -9.40 -0.02
N GLY A 168 3.59 -9.34 -0.67
CA GLY A 168 3.28 -8.38 -1.72
C GLY A 168 1.78 -8.16 -1.92
N GLY A 169 1.43 -7.30 -2.87
CA GLY A 169 0.03 -7.04 -3.22
C GLY A 169 -0.74 -6.29 -2.12
N GLY A 170 -2.03 -6.59 -2.00
CA GLY A 170 -2.95 -5.89 -1.09
C GLY A 170 -3.36 -6.68 0.14
N VAL A 171 -3.21 -8.01 0.14
CA VAL A 171 -3.51 -8.88 1.30
C VAL A 171 -2.44 -9.95 1.45
N ALA A 172 -1.97 -10.19 2.67
CA ALA A 172 -1.02 -11.23 3.03
C ALA A 172 -1.57 -12.09 4.16
N ILE A 173 -1.48 -13.41 4.00
CA ILE A 173 -1.96 -14.41 4.96
C ILE A 173 -0.78 -15.23 5.46
N PHE A 174 -0.65 -15.32 6.77
CA PHE A 174 0.38 -16.08 7.47
C PHE A 174 -0.26 -17.29 8.15
N LYS A 175 0.27 -18.48 7.84
CA LYS A 175 -0.13 -19.74 8.46
C LYS A 175 1.06 -20.36 9.21
N PRO A 176 0.86 -21.12 10.30
CA PRO A 176 1.95 -21.65 11.12
C PRO A 176 3.00 -22.45 10.33
N ASN A 177 2.54 -23.32 9.43
CA ASN A 177 3.39 -24.27 8.69
C ASN A 177 3.43 -24.01 7.18
N ALA A 178 3.19 -22.77 6.74
CA ALA A 178 3.27 -22.41 5.33
C ALA A 178 4.14 -21.16 5.12
N GLN A 179 4.55 -20.95 3.87
CA GLN A 179 5.12 -19.67 3.45
C GLN A 179 4.02 -18.59 3.41
N PRO A 180 4.36 -17.31 3.63
CA PRO A 180 3.40 -16.22 3.49
C PRO A 180 2.77 -16.23 2.10
N ALA A 181 1.44 -16.26 2.04
CA ALA A 181 0.70 -16.17 0.78
C ALA A 181 0.22 -14.73 0.58
N SER A 182 0.40 -14.18 -0.62
CA SER A 182 0.10 -12.79 -0.94
C SER A 182 -0.79 -12.67 -2.16
N TYR A 183 -1.74 -11.75 -2.10
CA TYR A 183 -2.74 -11.56 -3.15
C TYR A 183 -2.86 -10.08 -3.50
N MET A 184 -2.92 -9.76 -4.80
CA MET A 184 -3.30 -8.42 -5.27
C MET A 184 -4.81 -8.28 -5.20
N VAL A 185 -5.28 -7.33 -4.40
CA VAL A 185 -6.71 -7.04 -4.19
C VAL A 185 -6.95 -5.55 -4.35
N GLY A 186 -7.91 -5.20 -5.21
CA GLY A 186 -8.31 -3.81 -5.47
C GLY A 186 -7.48 -3.09 -6.55
N PRO A 187 -7.91 -1.87 -6.94
CA PRO A 187 -7.18 -1.02 -7.88
C PRO A 187 -5.89 -0.47 -7.26
N ASP A 188 -4.94 -0.10 -8.12
CA ASP A 188 -3.75 0.62 -7.68
C ASP A 188 -4.08 2.07 -7.30
N TYR A 189 -3.40 2.55 -6.26
CA TYR A 189 -3.51 3.92 -5.79
C TYR A 189 -2.12 4.44 -5.43
N TYR A 190 -1.96 5.75 -5.52
CA TYR A 190 -0.69 6.42 -5.26
C TYR A 190 -0.70 7.06 -3.89
N THR A 191 0.40 6.92 -3.17
CA THR A 191 0.61 7.55 -1.86
C THR A 191 1.75 8.54 -1.99
N GLY A 192 1.62 9.68 -1.30
CA GLY A 192 2.59 10.77 -1.40
C GLY A 192 2.42 11.64 -2.65
N SER A 193 3.44 12.45 -2.94
CA SER A 193 3.40 13.43 -4.03
C SER A 193 4.40 13.05 -5.10
N LEU A 194 3.93 12.63 -6.27
CA LEU A 194 4.80 12.47 -7.44
C LEU A 194 5.03 13.87 -8.07
N PRO A 195 6.30 14.34 -8.18
CA PRO A 195 6.63 15.57 -8.89
C PRO A 195 6.05 15.58 -10.31
N TRP A 196 5.66 16.76 -10.80
CA TRP A 196 4.97 16.88 -12.09
C TRP A 196 5.79 16.31 -13.26
N HIS A 197 7.12 16.46 -13.26
CA HIS A 197 7.98 15.93 -14.31
C HIS A 197 8.00 14.39 -14.32
N GLN A 198 7.95 13.74 -13.15
CA GLN A 198 7.85 12.28 -13.06
C GLN A 198 6.49 11.80 -13.55
N ARG A 199 5.40 12.53 -13.30
CA ARG A 199 4.08 12.18 -13.85
C ARG A 199 4.10 12.15 -15.37
N VAL A 200 4.65 13.18 -16.00
CA VAL A 200 4.79 13.25 -17.46
C VAL A 200 5.64 12.11 -17.98
N TRP A 201 6.78 11.83 -17.32
CA TRP A 201 7.66 10.73 -17.69
C TRP A 201 6.98 9.36 -17.60
N TYR A 202 6.27 9.07 -16.50
CA TYR A 202 5.53 7.82 -16.32
C TYR A 202 4.40 7.67 -17.34
N SER A 203 3.64 8.73 -17.62
CA SER A 203 2.63 8.70 -18.68
C SER A 203 3.23 8.44 -20.06
N LEU A 204 4.47 8.87 -20.31
CA LEU A 204 5.21 8.55 -21.55
C LEU A 204 5.68 7.09 -21.58
N LEU A 205 6.09 6.53 -20.43
CA LEU A 205 6.56 5.15 -20.32
C LEU A 205 5.42 4.14 -20.48
N ASP A 206 4.24 4.43 -19.93
CA ASP A 206 3.06 3.56 -20.05
C ASP A 206 2.49 3.52 -21.48
N GLN A 207 2.86 4.49 -22.33
CA GLN A 207 2.39 4.58 -23.72
C GLN A 207 3.56 4.45 -24.72
N PRO A 208 4.00 3.22 -25.05
CA PRO A 208 5.13 2.99 -25.96
C PRO A 208 4.92 3.63 -27.35
N LEU A 209 3.67 3.76 -27.81
CA LEU A 209 3.34 4.45 -29.06
C LEU A 209 3.66 5.95 -29.03
N LEU A 210 3.39 6.61 -27.90
CA LEU A 210 3.65 8.04 -27.75
C LEU A 210 5.16 8.30 -27.72
N LEU A 211 5.92 7.38 -27.10
CA LEU A 211 7.38 7.39 -27.11
C LEU A 211 7.93 7.25 -28.54
N VAL A 212 7.40 6.31 -29.33
CA VAL A 212 7.79 6.13 -30.75
C VAL A 212 7.45 7.36 -31.59
N LEU A 213 6.29 7.98 -31.39
CA LEU A 213 5.92 9.20 -32.09
C LEU A 213 6.87 10.35 -31.74
N PHE A 214 7.21 10.50 -30.46
CA PHE A 214 8.11 11.56 -30.00
C PHE A 214 9.54 11.38 -30.53
N THR A 215 10.06 10.15 -30.60
CA THR A 215 11.37 9.88 -31.20
C THR A 215 11.38 10.15 -32.71
N LEU A 216 10.30 9.79 -33.41
CA LEU A 216 10.16 10.07 -34.85
C LEU A 216 10.14 11.58 -35.11
N VAL A 217 9.37 12.34 -34.34
CA VAL A 217 9.34 13.82 -34.45
C VAL A 217 10.71 14.42 -34.16
N CYS A 218 11.40 13.98 -33.10
CA CYS A 218 12.75 14.43 -32.79
C CYS A 218 13.72 14.13 -33.95
N ALA A 219 13.68 12.92 -34.51
CA ALA A 219 14.53 12.54 -35.64
C ALA A 219 14.27 13.41 -36.88
N LEU A 220 13.00 13.72 -37.15
CA LEU A 220 12.59 14.55 -38.29
C LEU A 220 13.03 16.01 -38.11
N LEU A 221 12.91 16.56 -36.90
CA LEU A 221 13.41 17.89 -36.56
C LEU A 221 14.95 17.97 -36.66
N PHE A 222 15.66 16.95 -36.20
CA PHE A 222 17.12 16.87 -36.34
C PHE A 222 17.55 16.81 -37.81
N ALA A 223 16.91 15.94 -38.60
CA ALA A 223 17.19 15.83 -40.04
C ALA A 223 16.88 17.14 -40.77
N GLY A 224 15.73 17.75 -40.49
CA GLY A 224 15.33 19.04 -41.06
C GLY A 224 16.26 20.19 -40.66
N GLY A 225 16.70 20.23 -39.40
CA GLY A 225 17.65 21.21 -38.90
C GLY A 225 19.01 21.13 -39.59
N ILE A 226 19.55 19.92 -39.75
CA ILE A 226 20.81 19.67 -40.47
C ILE A 226 20.66 20.08 -41.95
N TYR A 227 19.56 19.70 -42.60
CA TYR A 227 19.28 20.07 -43.99
C TYR A 227 19.23 21.59 -44.17
N TYR A 228 18.50 22.30 -43.30
CA TYR A 228 18.40 23.75 -43.36
C TYR A 228 19.75 24.44 -43.15
N LEU A 229 20.55 23.95 -42.20
CA LEU A 229 21.87 24.51 -41.90
C LEU A 229 22.86 24.31 -43.06
N MET A 230 22.91 23.11 -43.66
CA MET A 230 23.68 22.87 -44.89
C MET A 230 23.22 23.78 -46.04
N HIS A 231 21.91 23.91 -46.23
CA HIS A 231 21.38 24.70 -47.33
C HIS A 231 21.65 26.22 -47.14
N SER A 232 21.59 26.72 -45.91
CA SER A 232 21.97 28.09 -45.57
C SER A 232 23.45 28.36 -45.86
N LEU A 233 24.34 27.44 -45.46
CA LEU A 233 25.78 27.57 -45.72
C LEU A 233 26.12 27.60 -47.22
N ILE A 234 25.44 26.79 -48.03
CA ILE A 234 25.61 26.80 -49.49
C ILE A 234 25.17 28.15 -50.09
N ARG A 235 24.03 28.70 -49.65
CA ARG A 235 23.55 30.03 -50.09
C ARG A 235 24.51 31.16 -49.67
N PHE A 236 25.09 31.09 -48.48
CA PHE A 236 26.08 32.07 -48.02
C PHE A 236 27.38 32.00 -48.83
N ARG A 237 27.84 30.80 -49.22
CA ARG A 237 29.04 30.63 -50.04
C ARG A 237 28.86 31.18 -51.45
N ASN A 238 27.66 31.05 -52.02
CA ASN A 238 27.34 31.57 -53.36
C ASN A 238 27.16 33.10 -53.44
N ARG A 239 27.17 33.81 -52.30
CA ARG A 239 27.13 35.29 -52.24
C ARG A 239 28.51 35.92 -52.06
N ARG A 240 29.57 35.13 -51.87
CA ARG A 240 30.96 35.59 -51.69
C ARG A 240 31.84 35.41 -52.92
N ASN A 241 31.33 34.79 -53.99
CA ASN A 241 31.91 34.80 -55.33
C ASN A 241 31.07 35.72 -56.22
#